data_AF-A0A8J7HB00-F1
#
_entry.id   AF-A0A8J7HB00-F1
#
_cell.length_a   1.000
_cell.length_b   1.000
_cell.length_c   1.000
_cell.angle_alpha   90.00
_cell.angle_beta   90.00
_cell.angle_gamma   90.00
#
_symmetry.space_group_name_H-M   'P 1'
#
loop_
_entity.id
_entity.type
_entity.pdbx_description
1 polymer ?
#
loop_
_entity_poly.entity_id
_entity_poly.type
_entity_poly.pdbx_seq_one_letter_code
_entity_poly.pdbx_strand_id
1 'polypeptide(L)' 'MRVKKCVYCRQVWGISIHQCIPRSGYECPRCTGKRKRAQLSANQQRPKAKLI' A
#
# COMPACT_ATOMS: atom_id res chain seq x y z
N MET A 1 -10.06 13.65 13.90
CA MET A 1 -9.49 12.35 13.46
C MET A 1 -10.63 11.36 13.25
N ARG A 2 -10.54 10.42 12.29
CA ARG A 2 -11.57 9.38 12.09
C ARG A 2 -10.95 7.99 12.11
N VAL A 3 -11.71 7.00 12.55
CA VAL A 3 -11.26 5.60 12.57
C VAL A 3 -11.66 4.88 11.29
N LYS A 4 -10.74 4.10 10.71
CA LYS A 4 -11.00 3.28 9.54
C LYS A 4 -10.35 1.91 9.67
N LYS A 5 -11.08 0.89 9.24
CA LYS A 5 -10.61 -0.50 9.20
C LYS A 5 -9.91 -0.76 7.88
N CYS A 6 -8.71 -1.33 7.92
CA CYS A 6 -8.02 -1.72 6.71
C CYS A 6 -8.73 -2.91 6.04
N VAL A 7 -8.92 -2.84 4.72
CA VAL A 7 -9.59 -3.91 3.96
C VAL A 7 -8.76 -5.19 3.89
N TYR A 8 -7.43 -5.10 4.01
CA TYR A 8 -6.53 -6.25 3.91
C TYR A 8 -6.24 -6.92 5.26
N CYS A 9 -5.75 -6.17 6.24
CA CYS A 9 -5.35 -6.74 7.54
C CYS A 9 -6.40 -6.62 8.64
N ARG A 10 -7.55 -5.99 8.35
CA ARG A 10 -8.68 -5.80 9.28
C ARG A 10 -8.38 -5.02 10.56
N GLN A 11 -7.17 -4.48 10.72
CA GLN A 11 -6.82 -3.62 11.85
C GLN A 11 -7.40 -2.21 11.69
N VAL A 12 -7.72 -1.58 12.82
CA VAL A 12 -8.28 -0.22 12.87
C VAL A 12 -7.15 0.79 12.98
N TRP A 13 -7.27 1.88 12.23
CA TRP A 13 -6.30 2.97 12.21
C TRP A 13 -7.03 4.30 12.36
N GLY A 14 -6.42 5.19 13.13
CA GLY A 14 -6.80 6.58 13.13
C GLY A 14 -6.17 7.29 11.94
N ILE A 15 -7.00 8.02 11.19
CA ILE A 15 -6.58 8.77 10.02
C ILE A 15 -7.07 10.22 10.12
N SER A 16 -6.41 11.11 9.37
CA SER A 16 -6.85 12.50 9.26
C SER A 16 -8.26 12.57 8.64
N ILE A 17 -9.08 13.51 9.11
CA ILE A 17 -10.41 13.74 8.56
C ILE A 17 -10.35 14.22 7.11
N HIS A 18 -9.26 14.90 6.73
CA HIS A 18 -9.00 15.40 5.38
C HIS A 18 -8.45 14.33 4.44
N GLN A 19 -8.12 13.15 4.96
CA GLN A 19 -7.53 12.09 4.14
C GLN A 19 -8.60 11.47 3.24
N CYS A 20 -8.48 11.68 1.93
CA CYS A 20 -9.32 11.02 0.93
C CYS A 20 -9.09 9.51 0.95
N ILE A 21 -10.18 8.76 1.14
CA ILE A 21 -10.15 7.29 1.08
C ILE A 21 -10.85 6.88 -0.20
N PRO A 22 -10.22 6.05 -1.04
CA PRO A 22 -10.84 5.56 -2.26
C PRO A 22 -12.07 4.71 -1.95
N ARG A 23 -13.03 4.64 -2.88
CA ARG A 23 -14.27 3.85 -2.73
C ARG A 23 -14.00 2.35 -2.52
N SER A 24 -12.86 1.85 -3.01
CA SER A 24 -12.38 0.48 -2.80
C SER A 24 -12.00 0.19 -1.33
N GLY A 25 -11.92 1.22 -0.48
CA GLY A 25 -11.68 1.10 0.94
C GLY A 25 -10.29 1.57 1.37
N TYR A 26 -10.05 1.49 2.68
CA TYR A 26 -8.82 1.99 3.29
C TYR A 26 -7.70 0.94 3.26
N GLU A 27 -6.55 1.28 2.68
CA GLU A 27 -5.29 0.52 2.77
C GLU A 27 -4.38 1.17 3.83
N CYS A 28 -3.98 0.41 4.85
CA CYS A 28 -3.15 0.94 5.93
C CYS A 28 -1.67 1.01 5.56
N PRO A 29 -0.85 1.85 6.25
CA PRO A 29 0.58 2.01 5.95
C PRO A 29 1.36 0.70 5.96
N ARG A 30 1.02 -0.24 6.84
CA ARG A 30 1.65 -1.57 6.88
C ARG A 30 1.38 -2.38 5.61
N CYS A 31 0.14 -2.41 5.15
CA CYS A 31 -0.24 -3.12 3.92
C CYS A 31 0.35 -2.45 2.68
N THR A 32 0.29 -1.12 2.60
CA THR A 32 0.96 -0.35 1.53
C THR A 32 2.45 -0.63 1.49
N GLY A 33 3.13 -0.63 2.64
CA GLY A 33 4.55 -0.94 2.74
C GLY A 33 4.88 -2.37 2.28
N LYS A 34 4.07 -3.36 2.70
CA LYS A 34 4.22 -4.76 2.27
C LYS A 34 4.07 -4.90 0.75
N ARG A 35 3.05 -4.27 0.17
CA ARG A 35 2.81 -4.28 -1.29
C ARG A 35 3.95 -3.63 -2.07
N LYS A 36 4.41 -2.45 -1.63
CA LYS A 36 5.55 -1.75 -2.26
C LYS A 36 6.83 -2.60 -2.21
N ARG A 37 7.14 -3.23 -1.07
CA ARG A 37 8.29 -4.13 -0.96
C ARG A 37 8.19 -5.34 -1.89
N ALA A 38 7.00 -5.95 -1.98
CA ALA A 38 6.76 -7.07 -2.89
C ALA A 38 6.91 -6.66 -4.37
N GLN A 39 6.51 -5.44 -4.74
CA GLN A 39 6.70 -4.91 -6.09
C GLN A 39 8.18 -4.66 -6.42
N LEU A 40 8.97 -4.16 -5.46
CA LEU A 40 10.41 -3.97 -5.66
C LEU A 40 11.13 -5.32 -5.83
N SER A 41 10.80 -6.33 -5.02
CA SER A 41 11.36 -7.67 -5.19
C SER A 41 10.93 -8.35 -6.49
N ALA A 42 9.70 -8.11 -6.95
CA ALA A 42 9.22 -8.64 -8.24
C ALA A 42 9.88 -7.95 -9.44
N ASN A 43 10.14 -6.64 -9.35
CA ASN A 43 10.77 -5.88 -10.44
C ASN A 43 12.30 -6.07 -10.52
N GLN A 44 12.93 -6.66 -9.49
CA GLN A 44 14.33 -7.09 -9.51
C GLN A 44 14.57 -8.31 -10.43
N GLN A 45 13.53 -8.95 -10.97
CA GLN A 45 13.65 -10.08 -11.89
C GLN A 45 13.53 -9.71 -13.38
N ARG A 46 13.35 -8.43 -13.75
CA ARG A 46 13.58 -8.01 -15.14
C ARG A 46 15.07 -7.70 -15.29
N PRO A 47 15.89 -8.54 -15.96
CA PRO A 47 17.24 -8.12 -16.29
C PRO A 47 17.13 -6.81 -17.05
N LYS A 48 17.83 -5.76 -16.57
CA LYS A 48 18.08 -4.56 -17.35
C LYS A 48 18.63 -5.06 -18.69
N ALA A 49 17.82 -4.97 -19.74
CA ALA A 49 18.32 -5.13 -21.09
C ALA A 49 19.49 -4.17 -21.21
N LYS A 50 20.68 -4.75 -21.40
CA LYS A 50 21.93 -4.06 -21.66
C LYS A 50 21.69 -3.24 -22.91
N LEU A 51 21.50 -1.93 -22.75
CA LEU A 51 21.47 -1.01 -23.89
C LEU A 51 22.92 -0.95 -24.38
N ILE A 52 23.13 -1.52 -25.56
CA ILE A 52 24.40 -1.54 -26.32
C ILE A 52 24.69 -0.11 -26.78
#